data_AF-A0A2G9UYA1-F1
#
_entry.id   AF-A0A2G9UYA1-F1
#
_cell.length_a   1.000
_cell.length_b   1.000
_cell.length_c   1.000
_cell.angle_alpha   90.00
_cell.angle_beta   90.00
_cell.angle_gamma   90.00
#
_symmetry.space_group_name_H-M   'P 1'
#
loop_
_entity.id
_entity.type
_entity.pdbx_description
1 polymer ?
#
loop_
_entity_poly.entity_id
_entity_poly.type
_entity_poly.pdbx_seq_one_letter_code
_entity_poly.pdbx_strand_id
1 'polypeptide(L)'
;MKLCISEALDDLNQAISLSKGVGRSACQAFVQRAMIHRLHGDDDSARADFQKAAELGSSFAKMQVIALNPYAAMCNKMLSEVFSNLKKGKIDQ
;
A
#
# COMPACT_ATOMS: atom_id res chain seq x y z
N MET A 1 4.89 -17.20 -16.24
CA MET A 1 4.89 -16.43 -14.98
C MET A 1 3.49 -15.99 -14.51
N LYS A 2 2.43 -16.05 -15.34
CA LYS A 2 1.06 -15.61 -14.98
C LYS A 2 0.26 -16.62 -14.12
N LEU A 3 0.64 -17.90 -14.10
CA LEU A 3 -0.08 -18.96 -13.36
C LEU A 3 0.12 -18.93 -11.83
N CYS A 4 1.27 -18.47 -11.33
CA CYS A 4 1.60 -18.60 -9.89
C CYS A 4 0.87 -17.57 -9.01
N ILE A 5 0.31 -16.51 -9.60
CA ILE A 5 -0.25 -15.39 -8.84
C ILE A 5 -1.64 -15.72 -8.30
N SER A 6 -2.47 -16.43 -9.06
CA SER A 6 -3.79 -16.86 -8.60
C SER A 6 -3.67 -17.84 -7.43
N GLU A 7 -2.78 -18.83 -7.55
CA GLU A 7 -2.50 -19.78 -6.46
C GLU A 7 -1.96 -19.07 -5.22
N ALA A 8 -1.04 -18.10 -5.39
CA ALA A 8 -0.55 -17.31 -4.26
C ALA A 8 -1.67 -16.50 -3.58
N LEU A 9 -2.60 -15.91 -4.34
CA LEU A 9 -3.75 -15.20 -3.77
C LEU A 9 -4.67 -16.15 -2.99
N ASP A 10 -4.90 -17.35 -3.50
CA ASP A 10 -5.72 -18.37 -2.83
C ASP A 10 -5.08 -18.83 -1.51
N ASP A 11 -3.76 -19.08 -1.52
CA ASP A 11 -3.00 -19.42 -0.31
C ASP A 11 -3.07 -18.29 0.74
N LEU A 12 -2.93 -17.04 0.31
CA LEU A 12 -3.03 -15.87 1.19
C LEU A 12 -4.45 -15.70 1.75
N ASN A 13 -5.48 -15.93 0.94
CA ASN A 13 -6.87 -15.92 1.38
C ASN A 13 -7.13 -17.01 2.43
N GLN A 14 -6.60 -18.20 2.21
CA GLN A 14 -6.71 -19.31 3.14
C GLN A 14 -5.97 -19.00 4.45
N ALA A 15 -4.78 -18.41 4.39
CA ALA A 15 -4.05 -17.98 5.58
C ALA A 15 -4.82 -16.94 6.41
N ILE A 16 -5.48 -15.98 5.76
CA ILE A 16 -6.34 -14.98 6.43
C ILE A 16 -7.56 -15.66 7.07
N SER A 17 -8.20 -16.59 6.36
CA SER A 17 -9.36 -17.33 6.86
C SER A 17 -9.00 -18.17 8.09
N LEU A 18 -7.93 -18.96 8.02
CA LEU A 18 -7.45 -19.81 9.12
C LEU A 18 -7.03 -19.01 10.35
N SER A 19 -6.41 -17.85 10.13
CA SER A 19 -6.03 -16.93 11.20
C SER A 19 -7.18 -16.06 11.71
N LYS A 20 -8.38 -16.17 11.12
CA LYS A 20 -9.56 -15.34 11.41
C LYS A 20 -9.27 -13.84 11.30
N GLY A 21 -8.34 -13.47 10.41
CA GLY A 21 -7.91 -12.08 10.21
C GLY A 21 -7.13 -11.46 11.37
N VAL A 22 -6.61 -12.25 12.31
CA VAL A 22 -5.85 -11.76 13.47
C VAL A 22 -4.45 -12.38 13.59
N GLY A 23 -3.59 -11.72 14.36
CA GLY A 23 -2.25 -12.19 14.65
C GLY A 23 -1.25 -11.99 13.50
N ARG A 24 -0.06 -12.55 13.68
CA ARG A 24 1.09 -12.31 12.79
C ARG A 24 0.88 -12.91 11.40
N SER A 25 0.25 -14.09 11.31
CA SER A 25 -0.01 -14.75 10.03
C SER A 25 -0.99 -13.94 9.17
N ALA A 26 -2.10 -13.47 9.74
CA ALA A 26 -3.03 -12.57 9.05
C ALA A 26 -2.32 -11.30 8.58
N CYS A 27 -1.53 -10.69 9.47
CA CYS A 27 -0.79 -9.46 9.17
C CYS A 27 0.13 -9.62 7.96
N GLN A 28 0.92 -10.70 7.91
CA GLN A 28 1.79 -10.98 6.77
C GLN A 28 1.00 -11.33 5.51
N ALA A 29 -0.12 -12.04 5.64
CA ALA A 29 -0.95 -12.41 4.50
C ALA A 29 -1.61 -11.17 3.86
N PHE A 30 -2.15 -10.26 4.66
CA PHE A 30 -2.68 -8.98 4.18
C PHE A 30 -1.59 -8.13 3.48
N VAL A 31 -0.39 -8.05 4.05
CA VAL A 31 0.73 -7.30 3.43
C VAL A 31 1.10 -7.86 2.06
N GLN A 32 1.20 -9.19 1.94
CA GLN A 32 1.55 -9.85 0.68
C GLN A 32 0.44 -9.70 -0.36
N ARG A 33 -0.82 -9.89 0.04
CA ARG A 33 -1.97 -9.73 -0.85
C ARG A 33 -2.07 -8.29 -1.37
N ALA A 34 -1.85 -7.31 -0.49
CA ALA A 34 -1.79 -5.91 -0.88
C ALA A 34 -0.70 -5.62 -1.91
N MET A 35 0.50 -6.20 -1.76
CA MET A 35 1.58 -6.04 -2.74
C MET A 35 1.22 -6.64 -4.11
N ILE A 36 0.53 -7.79 -4.12
CA ILE A 36 0.05 -8.39 -5.36
C ILE A 36 -0.98 -7.47 -6.03
N HIS A 37 -1.94 -6.91 -5.28
CA HIS A 37 -2.90 -5.95 -5.82
C HIS A 37 -2.21 -4.71 -6.42
N ARG A 38 -1.20 -4.15 -5.75
CA ARG A 38 -0.38 -3.05 -6.30
C ARG A 38 0.30 -3.40 -7.61
N LEU A 39 0.83 -4.62 -7.73
CA LEU A 39 1.46 -5.11 -8.96
C LEU A 39 0.47 -5.21 -10.13
N HIS A 40 -0.83 -5.36 -9.84
CA HIS A 40 -1.89 -5.39 -10.85
C HIS A 40 -2.54 -4.01 -11.07
N GLY A 41 -2.08 -2.96 -10.38
CA GLY A 41 -2.65 -1.62 -10.45
C GLY A 41 -3.97 -1.46 -9.69
N ASP A 42 -4.36 -2.43 -8.87
CA ASP A 42 -5.53 -2.33 -8.00
C ASP A 42 -5.14 -1.72 -6.65
N ASP A 43 -4.94 -0.40 -6.67
CA ASP A 43 -4.49 0.35 -5.50
C ASP A 43 -5.57 0.44 -4.40
N ASP A 44 -6.86 0.32 -4.75
CA ASP A 44 -7.96 0.33 -3.78
C ASP A 44 -7.98 -0.96 -2.95
N SER A 45 -7.91 -2.12 -3.60
CA SER A 45 -7.82 -3.39 -2.90
C SER A 45 -6.50 -3.50 -2.12
N ALA A 46 -5.40 -2.97 -2.67
CA ALA A 46 -4.13 -2.90 -1.96
C ALA A 46 -4.22 -2.07 -0.68
N ARG A 47 -4.83 -0.87 -0.76
CA ARG A 47 -5.00 0.02 0.38
C ARG A 47 -5.86 -0.61 1.48
N ALA A 48 -6.94 -1.30 1.11
CA ALA A 48 -7.79 -2.01 2.07
C ALA A 48 -7.01 -3.09 2.84
N ASP A 49 -6.19 -3.87 2.14
CA ASP A 49 -5.35 -4.91 2.75
C ASP A 49 -4.23 -4.32 3.62
N PHE A 50 -3.57 -3.25 3.16
CA PHE A 50 -2.58 -2.57 4.00
C PHE A 50 -3.22 -1.94 5.25
N GLN A 51 -4.45 -1.44 5.16
CA GLN A 51 -5.17 -0.92 6.32
C GLN A 51 -5.39 -2.03 7.37
N LYS A 52 -5.82 -3.23 6.93
CA LYS A 52 -5.96 -4.39 7.81
C LYS A 52 -4.64 -4.82 8.44
N ALA A 53 -3.56 -4.87 7.65
CA ALA A 53 -2.24 -5.17 8.19
C ALA A 53 -1.72 -4.10 9.18
N ALA A 54 -2.05 -2.83 8.95
CA ALA A 54 -1.70 -1.72 9.82
C ALA A 54 -2.42 -1.80 11.18
N GLU A 55 -3.71 -2.17 11.18
CA GLU A 55 -4.51 -2.47 12.37
C GLU A 55 -3.87 -3.60 13.20
N LEU A 56 -3.28 -4.58 12.53
CA LEU A 56 -2.54 -5.68 13.16
C LEU A 56 -1.09 -5.33 13.57
N GLY A 57 -0.67 -4.07 13.42
CA GLY A 57 0.60 -3.56 13.92
C GLY A 57 1.74 -3.51 12.89
N SER A 58 1.50 -3.77 11.59
CA SER A 58 2.55 -3.66 10.57
C SER A 58 2.97 -2.20 10.35
N SER A 59 4.23 -1.87 10.66
CA SER A 59 4.83 -0.56 10.36
C SER A 59 4.96 -0.32 8.85
N PHE A 60 5.33 -1.36 8.10
CA PHE A 60 5.39 -1.31 6.65
C PHE A 60 4.02 -0.99 6.04
N ALA A 61 2.96 -1.66 6.51
CA ALA A 61 1.62 -1.43 5.98
C ALA A 61 1.13 -0.01 6.27
N LYS A 62 1.39 0.53 7.47
CA LYS A 62 1.08 1.93 7.82
C LYS A 62 1.72 2.90 6.82
N MET A 63 2.98 2.68 6.46
CA MET A 63 3.68 3.51 5.47
C MET A 63 3.04 3.39 4.08
N GLN A 64 2.65 2.18 3.66
CA GLN A 64 2.01 1.95 2.37
C GLN A 64 0.60 2.57 2.29
N VAL A 65 -0.19 2.54 3.36
CA VAL A 65 -1.49 3.23 3.41
C VAL A 65 -1.32 4.74 3.16
N ILE A 66 -0.31 5.35 3.76
CA ILE A 66 -0.02 6.78 3.56
C ILE A 66 0.43 7.04 2.11
N ALA A 67 1.29 6.18 1.57
CA ALA A 67 1.77 6.30 0.18
C ALA A 67 0.64 6.16 -0.85
N LEU A 68 -0.34 5.29 -0.58
CA LEU A 68 -1.52 5.04 -1.42
C LEU A 68 -2.64 6.05 -1.17
N ASN A 69 -2.48 7.01 -0.25
CA ASN A 69 -3.50 8.01 -0.01
C ASN A 69 -3.55 8.99 -1.20
N PRO A 70 -4.67 9.09 -1.94
CA PRO A 70 -4.79 9.97 -3.10
C PRO A 70 -4.58 11.45 -2.75
N TYR A 71 -4.91 11.85 -1.52
CA TYR A 71 -4.64 13.20 -1.02
C TYR A 71 -3.15 13.44 -0.75
N ALA A 72 -2.43 12.44 -0.21
CA ALA A 72 -0.99 12.54 0.00
C ALA A 72 -0.22 12.55 -1.33
N ALA A 73 -0.67 11.80 -2.33
CA ALA A 73 -0.09 11.80 -3.67
C ALA A 73 -0.17 13.19 -4.33
N MET A 74 -1.30 13.88 -4.20
CA MET A 74 -1.47 15.25 -4.70
C MET A 74 -0.57 16.25 -3.95
N CYS A 75 -0.57 16.19 -2.62
CA CYS A 75 0.28 17.05 -1.79
C CYS A 75 1.77 16.83 -2.07
N ASN A 76 2.23 15.59 -2.26
CA ASN A 76 3.63 15.30 -2.56
C ASN A 76 4.07 15.92 -3.90
N LYS A 77 3.24 15.85 -4.93
CA LYS A 77 3.54 16.48 -6.24
C LYS A 77 3.58 18.01 -6.12
N MET A 78 2.56 18.59 -5.50
CA MET A 78 2.45 20.05 -5.33
C MET A 78 3.56 20.62 -4.43
N LEU A 79 3.88 19.94 -3.31
CA LEU A 79 4.99 20.30 -2.44
C LEU A 79 6.33 20.19 -3.18
N SER A 80 6.57 19.11 -3.92
CA SER A 80 7.80 18.93 -4.69
C SER A 80 7.99 20.01 -5.76
N GLU A 81 6.91 20.41 -6.44
CA GLU A 81 6.92 21.52 -7.40
C GLU A 81 7.25 22.85 -6.73
N VAL A 82 6.62 23.18 -5.60
CA VAL A 82 6.90 24.40 -4.82
C VAL A 82 8.35 24.45 -4.34
N PHE A 83 8.87 23.36 -3.75
CA PHE A 83 10.28 23.28 -3.33
C PHE A 83 11.26 23.37 -4.51
N SER A 84 10.90 22.80 -5.67
CA SER A 84 11.71 22.89 -6.89
C SER A 84 11.74 24.31 -7.46
N ASN A 85 10.62 25.04 -7.40
CA ASN A 85 10.52 26.43 -7.82
C ASN A 85 11.31 27.37 -6.89
N LEU A 86 11.20 27.16 -5.57
CA LEU A 86 12.00 27.86 -4.54
C LEU A 86 13.50 27.63 -4.74
N LYS A 87 13.91 26.37 -4.97
CA LYS A 87 15.33 26.03 -5.22
C LYS A 87 15.88 26.63 -6.52
N LYS A 88 15.02 26.83 -7.53
CA LYS A 88 15.39 27.46 -8.81
C LYS A 88 15.36 29.00 -8.77
N GLY A 89 15.06 29.62 -7.62
CA GLY A 89 15.03 31.08 -7.49
C GLY A 89 13.95 31.75 -8.33
N LYS A 90 12.90 31.02 -8.74
CA LYS A 90 11.70 31.62 -9.33
C LYS A 90 10.75 32.00 -8.20
N ILE A 91 11.09 33.08 -7.50
CA ILE A 91 10.11 33.91 -6.79
C ILE A 91 9.94 35.10 -7.72
N ASP A 92 8.70 35.33 -8.14
CA ASP A 92 8.30 36.10 -9.32
C ASP A 92 8.96 37.49 -9.45
N GLN A 93 9.18 37.91 -10.71
CA GLN A 93 9.16 39.34 -11.07
C GLN A 93 7.72 39.87 -10.95
#